data_AF-A0A930E011-F1
#
_entry.id   AF-A0A930E011-F1
#
_cell.length_a   1.000
_cell.length_b   1.000
_cell.length_c   1.000
_cell.angle_alpha   90.00
_cell.angle_beta   90.00
_cell.angle_gamma   90.00
#
_symmetry.space_group_name_H-M   'P 1'
#
loop_
_entity.id
_entity.type
_entity.pdbx_description
1 polymer ?
#
loop_
_entity_poly.entity_id
_entity_poly.type
_entity_poly.pdbx_seq_one_letter_code
_entity_poly.pdbx_strand_id
1 'polypeptide(L)'
;DLAGEAVYALGCPAMGDEVLDEGEMEPFVEDLLGSVSGKKIGLFGSYDWGDGQWMRDWEARMTGAGAVMVAPPVICNNTPDEEGLANCKALGEALAKA
;
A
#
# COMPACT_ATOMS: atom_id res chain seq x y z
N ASP A 1 9.83 -2.97 14.02
CA ASP A 1 9.18 -4.27 13.80
C ASP A 1 7.68 -4.02 13.67
N LEU A 2 7.05 -4.44 12.56
CA LEU A 2 5.60 -4.30 12.36
C LEU A 2 4.80 -5.49 12.92
N ALA A 3 5.47 -6.55 13.38
CA ALA A 3 4.81 -7.72 13.94
C ALA A 3 3.93 -7.37 15.15
N GLY A 4 4.34 -6.39 15.96
CA GLY A 4 3.57 -5.88 17.10
C GLY A 4 2.48 -4.87 16.76
N GLU A 5 2.51 -4.27 15.58
CA GLU A 5 1.60 -3.18 15.21
C GLU A 5 0.29 -3.70 14.63
N ALA A 6 -0.85 -3.21 15.13
CA ALA A 6 -2.16 -3.59 14.62
C ALA A 6 -2.59 -2.79 13.38
N VAL A 7 -2.05 -1.58 13.22
CA VAL A 7 -2.42 -0.62 12.17
C VAL A 7 -1.15 0.05 11.62
N TYR A 8 -0.98 0.09 10.29
CA TYR A 8 0.14 0.82 9.66
C TYR A 8 -0.11 1.11 8.18
N ALA A 9 0.73 1.97 7.60
CA ALA A 9 0.72 2.28 6.17
C ALA A 9 1.99 1.75 5.49
N LEU A 10 1.86 1.27 4.26
CA LEU A 10 2.98 0.88 3.39
C LEU A 10 2.95 1.72 2.11
N GLY A 11 4.12 2.17 1.70
CA GLY A 11 4.28 3.05 0.54
C GLY A 11 5.36 2.54 -0.41
N CYS A 12 5.02 2.35 -1.69
CA CYS A 12 5.99 1.99 -2.72
C CYS A 12 5.55 2.51 -4.10
N PRO A 13 6.44 3.19 -4.86
CA PRO A 13 6.14 3.52 -6.25
C PRO A 13 6.12 2.27 -7.14
N ALA A 14 5.44 2.36 -8.28
CA ALA A 14 5.56 1.37 -9.33
C ALA A 14 7.01 1.34 -9.87
N MET A 15 7.59 0.15 -9.98
CA MET A 15 8.93 -0.09 -10.51
C MET A 15 8.87 -1.07 -11.68
N GLY A 16 9.86 -1.00 -12.56
CA GLY A 16 9.99 -1.94 -13.68
C GLY A 16 8.73 -1.99 -14.56
N ASP A 17 8.14 -3.18 -14.66
CA ASP A 17 6.92 -3.49 -15.40
C ASP A 17 5.76 -3.72 -14.42
N GLU A 18 5.29 -2.65 -13.77
CA GLU A 18 4.16 -2.68 -12.82
C GLU A 18 4.38 -3.62 -11.61
N VAL A 19 5.56 -3.54 -10.98
CA VAL A 19 5.91 -4.31 -9.77
C VAL A 19 6.32 -3.39 -8.60
N LEU A 20 6.43 -3.97 -7.40
CA LEU A 20 7.06 -3.31 -6.27
C LEU A 20 8.58 -3.19 -6.49
N ASP A 21 9.22 -2.32 -5.72
CA ASP A 21 10.69 -2.30 -5.68
C ASP A 21 11.26 -3.66 -5.27
N GLU A 22 11.96 -4.32 -6.20
CA GLU A 22 12.48 -5.68 -6.03
C GLU A 22 13.63 -5.78 -5.02
N GLY A 23 14.27 -4.66 -4.69
CA GLY A 23 15.45 -4.63 -3.82
C GLY A 23 15.12 -4.57 -2.33
N GLU A 24 14.07 -3.83 -1.98
CA GLU A 24 13.71 -3.55 -0.59
C GLU A 24 12.24 -3.84 -0.29
N MET A 25 11.31 -3.36 -1.12
CA MET A 25 9.87 -3.50 -0.82
C MET A 25 9.35 -4.91 -1.05
N GLU A 26 9.73 -5.56 -2.14
CA GLU A 26 9.28 -6.91 -2.46
C GLU A 26 9.72 -7.92 -1.38
N PRO A 27 11.01 -7.98 -0.96
CA PRO A 27 11.42 -8.85 0.15
C PRO A 27 10.69 -8.52 1.46
N PHE A 28 10.49 -7.24 1.74
CA PHE A 28 9.80 -6.79 2.95
C PHE A 28 8.33 -7.26 2.97
N VAL A 29 7.63 -7.15 1.83
CA VAL A 29 6.24 -7.62 1.71
C VAL A 29 6.19 -9.14 1.83
N GLU A 30 7.08 -9.88 1.17
CA GLU A 30 7.15 -11.35 1.30
C GLU A 30 7.27 -11.81 2.76
N ASP A 31 8.18 -11.20 3.53
CA ASP A 31 8.35 -11.48 4.96
C ASP A 31 7.09 -11.13 5.77
N LEU A 32 6.40 -10.05 5.40
CA LEU A 32 5.26 -9.52 6.12
C LEU A 32 4.00 -10.39 5.92
N LEU A 33 3.79 -10.98 4.73
CA LEU A 33 2.58 -11.75 4.37
C LEU A 33 2.26 -12.87 5.36
N GLY A 34 3.26 -13.47 6.03
CA GLY A 34 3.04 -14.49 7.05
C GLY A 34 2.39 -13.99 8.34
N SER A 35 2.28 -12.68 8.53
CA SER A 35 1.87 -12.05 9.80
C SER A 35 0.79 -10.98 9.69
N VAL A 36 0.26 -10.72 8.48
CA VAL A 36 -0.69 -9.60 8.23
C VAL A 36 -2.15 -9.92 8.53
N SER A 37 -2.47 -11.18 8.80
CA SER A 37 -3.85 -11.60 9.05
C SER A 37 -4.50 -10.80 10.19
N GLY A 38 -5.62 -10.13 9.89
CA GLY A 38 -6.36 -9.27 10.81
C GLY A 38 -5.77 -7.87 11.03
N LYS A 39 -4.58 -7.56 10.51
CA LYS A 39 -3.98 -6.23 10.62
C LYS A 39 -4.66 -5.24 9.67
N LYS A 40 -4.78 -3.99 10.10
CA LYS A 40 -5.40 -2.91 9.33
C LYS A 40 -4.34 -2.10 8.60
N ILE A 41 -4.40 -2.09 7.27
CA ILE A 41 -3.30 -1.56 6.45
C ILE A 41 -3.82 -0.49 5.49
N GLY A 42 -3.05 0.57 5.33
CA GLY A 42 -3.21 1.55 4.27
C GLY A 42 -2.10 1.38 3.23
N LEU A 43 -2.45 1.38 1.95
CA LEU A 43 -1.48 1.30 0.85
C LEU A 43 -1.46 2.60 0.07
N PHE A 44 -0.27 3.06 -0.30
CA PHE A 44 -0.11 4.23 -1.16
C PHE A 44 1.11 4.11 -2.07
N GLY A 45 1.12 4.83 -3.19
CA GLY A 45 2.22 4.79 -4.14
C GLY A 45 2.10 5.80 -5.27
N SER A 46 3.22 6.10 -5.92
CA SER A 46 3.24 6.90 -7.16
C SER A 46 3.57 6.03 -8.38
N TYR A 47 3.17 6.48 -9.56
CA TYR A 47 3.44 5.80 -10.84
C TYR A 47 3.63 6.80 -11.97
N ASP A 48 4.12 6.35 -13.12
CA ASP A 48 4.32 7.21 -14.30
C ASP A 48 3.50 6.71 -15.51
N TRP A 49 3.93 5.63 -16.16
CA TRP A 49 3.41 5.25 -17.47
C TRP A 49 2.30 4.20 -17.47
N GLY A 50 2.18 3.40 -16.40
CA GLY A 50 1.19 2.34 -16.32
C GLY A 50 -0.12 2.75 -15.66
N ASP A 51 -0.95 1.76 -15.33
CA ASP A 51 -2.38 1.96 -15.04
C ASP A 51 -2.79 1.56 -13.61
N GLY A 52 -1.84 1.26 -12.72
CA GLY A 52 -2.16 0.84 -11.35
C GLY A 52 -2.13 -0.67 -11.11
N GLN A 53 -1.66 -1.48 -12.05
CA GLN A 53 -1.60 -2.93 -11.90
C GLN A 53 -0.73 -3.34 -10.69
N TRP A 54 0.41 -2.68 -10.48
CA TRP A 54 1.28 -2.94 -9.33
C TRP A 54 0.53 -2.83 -7.99
N MET A 55 -0.34 -1.82 -7.86
CA MET A 55 -1.10 -1.57 -6.64
C MET A 55 -2.26 -2.56 -6.49
N ARG A 56 -2.92 -2.93 -7.59
CA ARG A 56 -3.99 -3.95 -7.57
C ARG A 56 -3.44 -5.32 -7.15
N ASP A 57 -2.28 -5.69 -7.68
CA ASP A 57 -1.62 -6.95 -7.31
C ASP A 57 -1.11 -6.91 -5.87
N TRP A 58 -0.57 -5.77 -5.42
CA TRP A 58 -0.15 -5.61 -4.02
C TRP A 58 -1.34 -5.70 -3.05
N GLU A 59 -2.43 -5.00 -3.31
CA GLU A 59 -3.67 -5.08 -2.51
C GLU A 59 -4.21 -6.51 -2.47
N ALA A 60 -4.24 -7.22 -3.61
CA ALA A 60 -4.69 -8.60 -3.70
C ALA A 60 -3.82 -9.56 -2.86
N ARG A 61 -2.50 -9.38 -2.88
CA ARG A 61 -1.56 -10.15 -2.04
C ARG A 61 -1.82 -9.93 -0.55
N MET A 62 -1.96 -8.68 -0.13
CA MET A 62 -2.16 -8.32 1.28
C MET A 62 -3.52 -8.83 1.80
N THR A 63 -4.59 -8.61 1.03
CA THR A 63 -5.94 -9.09 1.39
C THR A 63 -6.04 -10.62 1.33
N GLY A 64 -5.38 -11.27 0.38
CA GLY A 64 -5.26 -12.73 0.29
C GLY A 64 -4.54 -13.35 1.50
N ALA A 65 -3.60 -12.64 2.10
CA ALA A 65 -2.95 -13.01 3.36
C ALA A 65 -3.75 -12.63 4.62
N GLY A 66 -4.95 -12.07 4.46
CA GLY A 66 -5.88 -11.75 5.55
C GLY A 66 -5.75 -10.34 6.12
N ALA A 67 -4.98 -9.45 5.50
CA ALA A 67 -4.98 -8.04 5.88
C ALA A 67 -6.34 -7.39 5.58
N VAL A 68 -6.67 -6.35 6.34
CA VAL A 68 -7.86 -5.52 6.15
C VAL A 68 -7.43 -4.15 5.66
N MET A 69 -7.81 -3.78 4.43
CA MET A 69 -7.55 -2.42 3.94
C MET A 69 -8.43 -1.41 4.69
N VAL A 70 -7.84 -0.35 5.24
CA VAL A 70 -8.59 0.69 5.96
C VAL A 70 -9.40 1.60 5.03
N ALA A 71 -8.96 1.69 3.78
CA ALA A 71 -9.55 2.47 2.69
C ALA A 71 -8.99 1.91 1.36
N PRO A 72 -9.58 2.27 0.20
CA PRO A 72 -8.96 2.00 -1.09
C PRO A 72 -7.52 2.55 -1.15
N PRO A 73 -6.58 1.86 -1.83
CA PRO A 73 -5.21 2.34 -1.98
C PRO A 73 -5.16 3.71 -2.66
N VAL A 74 -4.19 4.53 -2.27
CA VAL A 74 -3.96 5.84 -2.89
C VAL A 74 -2.85 5.74 -3.93
N ILE A 75 -3.19 5.94 -5.20
CA ILE A 75 -2.20 6.03 -6.28
C ILE A 75 -2.17 7.45 -6.85
N CYS A 76 -0.97 7.99 -7.05
CA CYS A 76 -0.77 9.33 -7.64
C CYS A 76 0.13 9.24 -8.88
N ASN A 77 -0.27 9.84 -10.01
CA ASN A 77 0.61 9.92 -11.17
C ASN A 77 1.69 10.98 -10.90
N ASN A 78 2.95 10.57 -10.89
CA ASN A 78 4.11 11.38 -10.52
C ASN A 78 3.95 12.00 -9.12
N THR A 79 3.55 13.27 -9.04
CA THR A 79 3.33 13.99 -7.78
C THR A 79 1.84 14.12 -7.50
N PRO A 80 1.39 14.03 -6.24
CA PRO A 80 -0.01 14.22 -5.91
C PRO A 80 -0.50 15.62 -6.32
N ASP A 81 -1.62 15.67 -7.02
CA ASP A 81 -2.40 16.88 -7.26
C ASP A 81 -3.36 17.15 -6.07
N GLU A 82 -4.32 18.07 -6.22
CA GLU A 82 -5.26 18.39 -5.14
C GLU A 82 -6.09 17.17 -4.71
N GLU A 83 -6.50 16.33 -5.65
CA GLU A 83 -7.24 15.09 -5.37
C GLU A 83 -6.34 14.06 -4.68
N GLY A 84 -5.13 13.84 -5.20
CA GLY A 84 -4.12 12.97 -4.59
C GLY A 84 -3.81 13.40 -3.14
N LEU A 85 -3.65 14.70 -2.88
CA LEU A 85 -3.45 15.23 -1.53
C LEU A 85 -4.67 15.01 -0.62
N ALA A 86 -5.88 15.15 -1.14
CA ALA A 86 -7.11 14.86 -0.40
C ALA A 86 -7.21 13.37 -0.06
N ASN A 87 -6.90 12.49 -1.00
CA ASN A 87 -6.91 11.05 -0.81
C ASN A 87 -5.84 10.59 0.19
N CYS A 88 -4.63 11.16 0.13
CA CYS A 88 -3.58 10.94 1.14
C CYS A 88 -4.04 11.34 2.55
N LYS A 89 -4.72 12.49 2.70
CA LYS A 89 -5.28 12.93 3.99
C LYS A 89 -6.37 11.98 4.48
N ALA A 90 -7.28 11.57 3.60
CA ALA A 90 -8.35 10.64 3.93
C ALA A 90 -7.82 9.28 4.37
N LEU A 91 -6.77 8.77 3.71
CA LEU A 91 -6.08 7.54 4.12
C LEU A 91 -5.48 7.68 5.52
N GLY A 92 -4.79 8.80 5.79
CA GLY A 92 -4.25 9.10 7.12
C GLY A 92 -5.32 9.17 8.22
N GLU A 93 -6.47 9.79 7.92
CA GLU A 93 -7.61 9.81 8.85
C GLU A 93 -8.21 8.41 9.07
N ALA A 94 -8.29 7.58 8.04
CA ALA A 94 -8.80 6.21 8.15
C ALA A 94 -7.88 5.37 9.03
N LEU A 95 -6.57 5.49 8.86
CA LEU A 95 -5.55 4.84 9.70
C LEU A 95 -5.66 5.28 11.17
N ALA A 96 -5.85 6.58 11.43
CA ALA A 96 -5.96 7.10 12.79
C ALA A 96 -7.24 6.65 13.53
N LYS A 97 -8.28 6.25 12.79
CA LYS A 97 -9.58 5.78 13.33
C LYS A 97 -9.67 4.25 13.40
N ALA A 98 -8.69 3.53 12.84
CA ALA A 98 -8.65 2.09 12.72
C ALA A 98 -8.25 1.40 14.02
#